data_AF-A0A090RLU3-F1
#
_entry.id   AF-A0A090RLU3-F1
#
_cell.length_a   1.000
_cell.length_b   1.000
_cell.length_c   1.000
_cell.angle_alpha   90.00
_cell.angle_beta   90.00
_cell.angle_gamma   90.00
#
_symmetry.space_group_name_H-M   'P 1'
#
loop_
_entity.id
_entity.type
_entity.pdbx_description
1 polymer ?
#
loop_
_entity_poly.entity_id
_entity_poly.type
_entity_poly.pdbx_seq_one_letter_code
_entity_poly.pdbx_strand_id
1 'polypeptide(L)'
;MRITPLFLVLLLAGCSSAPQTDDRYALADDVAPTTTPSLDHIEDAQPRYEPYSLAGNKDYTLRGQHYTIVRGNQAFVQTGDASWYGQKFHGHKPLTVKSTTCTP
;
A
#
# COMPACT_ATOMS: atom_id res chain seq x y z
N MET A 1 -54.08 -17.16 10.27
CA MET A 1 -53.02 -16.57 9.42
C MET A 1 -51.79 -16.37 10.29
N ARG A 2 -50.76 -17.21 10.15
CA ARG A 2 -49.57 -17.18 11.02
C ARG A 2 -48.60 -16.14 10.47
N ILE A 3 -48.56 -14.97 11.10
CA ILE A 3 -47.68 -13.82 10.80
C ILE A 3 -46.24 -14.01 11.31
N THR A 4 -45.96 -15.14 11.98
CA THR A 4 -44.64 -15.51 12.50
C THR A 4 -43.52 -15.66 11.47
N PRO A 5 -43.71 -16.16 10.22
CA PRO A 5 -42.60 -16.24 9.28
C PRO A 5 -42.21 -14.87 8.71
N LEU A 6 -43.15 -13.91 8.64
CA LEU A 6 -42.90 -12.57 8.13
C LEU A 6 -41.99 -11.76 9.07
N PHE A 7 -42.19 -11.94 10.38
CA PHE A 7 -41.39 -11.26 11.40
C PHE A 7 -39.94 -11.78 11.43
N LEU A 8 -39.74 -13.07 11.18
CA LEU A 8 -38.41 -13.69 11.12
C LEU A 8 -37.61 -13.20 9.90
N VAL A 9 -38.26 -13.04 8.75
CA VAL A 9 -37.62 -12.51 7.53
C VAL A 9 -37.23 -11.03 7.71
N LEU A 10 -38.06 -10.22 8.38
CA LEU A 10 -37.74 -8.83 8.68
C LEU A 10 -36.53 -8.69 9.62
N LEU A 11 -36.43 -9.57 10.63
CA LEU A 11 -35.29 -9.58 11.56
C LEU A 11 -33.98 -9.99 10.86
N LEU A 12 -34.02 -10.94 9.92
CA LEU A 12 -32.84 -11.33 9.13
C LEU A 12 -32.37 -10.23 8.17
N ALA A 13 -33.29 -9.47 7.58
CA ALA A 13 -32.95 -8.37 6.68
C ALA A 13 -32.22 -7.22 7.40
N GLY A 14 -32.56 -6.96 8.68
CA GLY A 14 -31.90 -5.92 9.48
C GLY A 14 -30.45 -6.23 9.87
N CYS A 15 -30.06 -7.52 9.95
CA CYS A 15 -28.67 -7.90 10.24
C CYS A 15 -27.74 -7.80 9.02
N SER A 16 -28.28 -7.77 7.79
CA SER A 16 -27.49 -7.70 6.56
C SER A 16 -27.29 -6.27 6.04
N SER A 17 -27.96 -5.27 6.62
CA SER A 17 -27.90 -3.87 6.19
C SER A 17 -26.87 -3.05 6.97
N ALA A 18 -25.69 -3.60 7.23
CA ALA A 18 -24.57 -2.79 7.69
C ALA A 18 -24.08 -1.92 6.52
N PRO A 19 -23.93 -0.59 6.70
CA PRO A 19 -23.33 0.25 5.66
C PRO A 19 -21.91 -0.25 5.38
N GLN A 20 -21.66 -0.67 4.14
CA GLN A 20 -20.31 -0.93 3.66
C GLN A 20 -19.60 0.41 3.49
N THR A 21 -19.03 0.95 4.57
CA THR A 21 -17.99 1.97 4.43
C THR A 21 -16.73 1.23 3.97
N ASP A 22 -16.57 1.11 2.66
CA ASP A 22 -15.46 0.42 1.98
C ASP A 22 -14.13 1.20 2.09
N ASP A 23 -13.95 1.97 3.17
CA ASP A 23 -12.78 2.77 3.38
C ASP A 23 -11.92 2.11 4.46
N ARG A 24 -10.99 1.28 3.98
CA ARG A 24 -9.88 0.75 4.79
C ARG A 24 -9.00 1.86 5.38
N TYR A 25 -9.02 3.05 4.79
CA TYR A 25 -8.14 4.17 5.12
C TYR A 25 -8.94 5.37 5.61
N ALA A 26 -8.36 6.13 6.54
CA ALA A 26 -8.98 7.34 7.07
C ALA A 26 -9.00 8.51 6.06
N LEU A 27 -8.19 8.44 4.98
CA LEU A 27 -8.11 9.45 3.93
C LEU A 27 -8.46 8.87 2.57
N ALA A 28 -9.32 9.59 1.83
CA ALA A 28 -9.65 9.28 0.44
C ALA A 28 -8.45 9.53 -0.49
N ASP A 29 -7.80 10.69 -0.35
CA ASP A 29 -6.61 11.08 -1.12
C ASP A 29 -5.39 11.20 -0.23
N ASP A 30 -4.21 10.88 -0.79
CA ASP A 30 -2.96 10.97 -0.05
C ASP A 30 -2.49 12.42 0.04
N VAL A 31 -1.99 12.81 1.22
CA VAL A 31 -1.56 14.17 1.51
C VAL A 31 -0.15 14.19 2.06
N ALA A 32 0.62 15.19 1.64
CA ALA A 32 1.95 15.42 2.17
C ALA A 32 1.87 15.82 3.66
N PRO A 33 2.81 15.37 4.49
CA PRO A 33 2.88 15.81 5.88
C PRO A 33 3.13 17.32 5.96
N THR A 34 2.41 17.98 6.88
CA THR A 34 2.54 19.42 7.12
C THR A 34 3.83 19.79 7.87
N THR A 35 4.39 18.84 8.61
CA THR A 35 5.66 18.98 9.33
C THR A 35 6.63 17.89 8.90
N THR A 36 7.83 18.29 8.51
CA THR A 36 8.92 17.37 8.20
C THR A 36 9.48 16.81 9.51
N PRO A 37 9.60 15.49 9.69
CA PRO A 37 10.28 14.93 10.84
C PRO A 37 11.76 15.33 10.84
N SER A 38 12.34 15.55 12.02
CA SER A 38 13.80 15.72 12.14
C SER A 38 14.50 14.43 11.74
N LEU A 39 15.59 14.58 10.98
CA LEU A 39 16.45 13.48 10.53
C LEU A 39 17.69 13.32 11.42
N ASP A 40 17.87 14.17 12.43
CA ASP A 40 19.12 14.28 13.22
C ASP A 40 19.47 13.00 13.99
N HIS A 41 18.50 12.10 14.17
CA HIS A 41 18.63 10.84 14.89
C HIS A 41 18.53 9.60 13.99
N ILE A 42 18.48 9.78 12.67
CA ILE A 42 18.38 8.67 11.72
C ILE A 42 19.79 8.31 11.25
N GLU A 43 20.21 7.09 11.57
CA GLU A 43 21.47 6.54 11.07
C GLU A 43 21.42 6.35 9.55
N ASP A 44 22.57 6.52 8.90
CA ASP A 44 22.71 6.27 7.47
C ASP A 44 22.40 4.80 7.15
N ALA A 45 21.67 4.60 6.05
CA ALA A 45 21.33 3.26 5.58
C ALA A 45 22.60 2.52 5.11
N GLN A 46 22.86 1.34 5.69
CA GLN A 46 23.93 0.44 5.26
C GLN A 46 23.39 -0.54 4.21
N PRO A 47 23.81 -0.44 2.93
CA PRO A 47 23.32 -1.32 1.88
C PRO A 47 23.78 -2.76 2.12
N ARG A 48 22.86 -3.71 1.94
CA ARG A 48 23.14 -5.16 1.98
C ARG A 48 22.42 -5.87 0.86
N TYR A 49 23.00 -6.95 0.37
CA TYR A 49 22.35 -7.77 -0.65
C TYR A 49 21.11 -8.46 -0.08
N GLU A 50 20.01 -8.40 -0.83
CA GLU A 50 18.79 -9.13 -0.52
C GLU A 50 18.37 -10.00 -1.71
N PRO A 51 17.97 -11.27 -1.47
CA PRO A 51 17.53 -12.16 -2.54
C PRO A 51 16.20 -11.68 -3.13
N TYR A 52 15.98 -12.00 -4.42
CA TYR A 52 14.72 -11.68 -5.08
C TYR A 52 13.52 -12.31 -4.35
N SER A 53 12.55 -11.46 -3.98
CA SER A 53 11.26 -11.92 -3.48
C SER A 53 10.51 -12.74 -4.54
N LEU A 54 9.82 -13.79 -4.09
CA LEU A 54 9.03 -14.68 -4.97
C LEU A 54 7.76 -14.01 -5.52
N ALA A 55 7.24 -13.00 -4.83
CA ALA A 55 5.96 -12.37 -5.15
C ALA A 55 6.11 -11.01 -5.84
N GLY A 56 7.09 -10.18 -5.45
CA GLY A 56 7.17 -8.78 -5.87
C GLY A 56 7.95 -8.52 -7.15
N ASN A 57 8.78 -9.47 -7.61
CA ASN A 57 9.72 -9.24 -8.71
C ASN A 57 9.26 -9.88 -10.03
N LYS A 58 7.98 -9.68 -10.38
CA LYS A 58 7.37 -10.20 -11.61
C LYS A 58 6.92 -9.05 -12.51
N ASP A 59 6.93 -9.31 -13.82
CA ASP A 59 6.39 -8.39 -14.82
C ASP A 59 4.89 -8.17 -14.53
N TYR A 60 4.41 -6.95 -14.73
CA TYR A 60 3.05 -6.57 -14.34
C TYR A 60 2.42 -5.61 -15.32
N THR A 61 1.08 -5.60 -15.33
CA THR A 61 0.28 -4.69 -16.14
C THR A 61 -0.43 -3.71 -15.22
N LEU A 62 -0.24 -2.40 -15.46
CA LEU A 62 -0.91 -1.34 -14.73
C LEU A 62 -1.59 -0.41 -15.73
N ARG A 63 -2.91 -0.21 -15.57
CA ARG A 63 -3.73 0.67 -16.42
C ARG A 63 -3.59 0.36 -17.93
N GLY A 64 -3.50 -0.92 -18.27
CA GLY A 64 -3.37 -1.40 -19.66
C GLY A 64 -1.96 -1.30 -20.26
N GLN A 65 -0.97 -0.80 -19.50
CA GLN A 65 0.43 -0.76 -19.91
C GLN A 65 1.19 -1.92 -19.28
N HIS A 66 1.97 -2.65 -20.08
CA HIS A 66 2.77 -3.79 -19.62
C HIS A 66 4.19 -3.33 -19.28
N TYR A 67 4.65 -3.66 -18.08
CA TYR A 67 5.96 -3.30 -17.55
C TYR A 67 6.80 -4.57 -17.35
N THR A 68 8.03 -4.55 -17.86
CA THR A 68 8.99 -5.66 -17.71
C THR A 68 10.04 -5.29 -16.67
N ILE A 69 10.28 -6.17 -15.71
CA ILE A 69 11.27 -5.98 -14.66
C ILE A 69 12.66 -6.31 -15.21
N VAL A 70 13.61 -5.39 -15.01
CA VAL A 70 15.02 -5.63 -15.36
C VAL A 70 15.63 -6.59 -14.34
N ARG A 71 15.98 -7.81 -14.79
CA ARG A 71 16.57 -8.87 -13.95
C ARG A 71 18.07 -8.94 -14.21
N GLY A 72 18.81 -7.99 -13.67
CA GLY A 72 20.26 -7.93 -13.82
C GLY A 72 20.88 -6.93 -12.85
N ASN A 73 22.11 -7.20 -12.43
CA ASN A 73 22.93 -6.32 -11.58
C ASN A 73 23.68 -5.27 -12.42
N GLN A 74 23.03 -4.72 -13.44
CA GLN A 74 23.64 -3.66 -14.22
C GLN A 74 23.74 -2.41 -13.36
N ALA A 75 24.94 -1.83 -13.32
CA ALA A 75 25.17 -0.52 -12.75
C ALA A 75 24.15 0.50 -13.30
N PHE A 76 23.28 0.99 -12.43
CA PHE A 76 22.22 1.93 -12.78
C PHE A 76 22.30 3.17 -11.88
N VAL A 77 22.35 4.35 -12.50
CA VAL A 77 22.34 5.64 -11.80
C VAL A 77 21.34 6.55 -12.50
N GLN A 78 20.43 7.12 -11.74
CA GLN A 78 19.43 8.07 -12.22
C GLN A 78 19.24 9.20 -11.21
N THR A 79 19.08 10.43 -11.70
CA THR A 79 18.65 11.59 -10.90
C THR A 79 17.18 11.88 -11.19
N GLY A 80 16.41 12.25 -10.18
CA GLY A 80 15.00 12.62 -10.30
C GLY A 80 14.52 13.43 -9.11
N ASP A 81 13.28 13.89 -9.18
CA ASP A 81 12.66 14.63 -8.08
C ASP A 81 12.25 13.68 -6.94
N ALA A 82 12.46 14.12 -5.70
CA ALA A 82 12.04 13.37 -4.52
C ALA A 82 10.53 13.58 -4.29
N SER A 83 9.79 12.49 -4.10
CA SER A 83 8.38 12.51 -3.70
C SER A 83 8.21 12.00 -2.27
N TRP A 84 7.17 12.48 -1.59
CA TRP A 84 6.84 12.06 -0.23
C TRP A 84 5.89 10.86 -0.24
N TYR A 85 6.11 9.91 0.66
CA TYR A 85 5.13 8.88 0.98
C TYR A 85 4.11 9.48 1.95
N GLY A 86 2.88 9.73 1.50
CA GLY A 86 1.93 10.53 2.24
C GLY A 86 1.24 9.83 3.43
N GLN A 87 0.33 10.56 4.07
CA GLN A 87 -0.30 10.17 5.33
C GLN A 87 -1.37 9.08 5.20
N LYS A 88 -1.89 8.78 4.00
CA LYS A 88 -3.01 7.84 3.83
C LYS A 88 -2.76 6.45 4.39
N PHE A 89 -1.50 6.01 4.39
CA PHE A 89 -1.09 4.68 4.84
C PHE A 89 -0.54 4.66 6.28
N HIS A 90 -0.40 5.82 6.94
CA HIS A 90 0.04 5.88 8.32
C HIS A 90 -0.98 5.21 9.25
N GLY A 91 -0.51 4.35 10.18
CA GLY A 91 -1.37 3.65 11.14
C GLY A 91 -2.09 2.41 10.62
N HIS A 92 -2.02 2.12 9.31
CA HIS A 92 -2.52 0.88 8.72
C HIS A 92 -1.36 -0.06 8.44
N LYS A 93 -1.54 -1.39 8.58
CA LYS A 93 -0.48 -2.38 8.32
C LYS A 93 0.13 -2.12 6.94
N PRO A 94 1.38 -1.60 6.87
CA PRO A 94 2.03 -1.44 5.59
C PRO A 94 2.38 -2.81 5.04
N LEU A 95 2.35 -2.97 3.72
CA LEU A 95 3.13 -4.03 3.09
C LEU A 95 4.58 -3.73 3.44
N THR A 96 5.30 -4.69 4.01
CA THR A 96 6.73 -4.53 4.34
C THR A 96 7.50 -4.33 3.03
N VAL A 97 7.78 -3.09 2.67
CA VAL A 97 8.67 -2.75 1.56
C VAL A 97 10.04 -2.49 2.16
N LYS A 98 11.03 -3.27 1.75
CA LYS A 98 12.42 -3.00 2.11
C LYS A 98 13.00 -2.01 1.10
N SER A 99 13.46 -0.87 1.60
CA SER A 99 14.07 0.19 0.81
C SER A 99 15.28 -0.34 0.03
N THR A 100 15.29 -0.14 -1.29
CA THR A 100 16.34 -0.59 -2.20
C THR A 100 16.91 0.66 -2.89
N THR A 101 18.17 1.01 -2.63
CA THR A 101 18.90 1.97 -3.46
C THR A 101 19.83 1.20 -4.37
N CYS A 102 19.67 1.38 -5.68
CA CYS A 102 20.60 0.89 -6.69
C CYS A 102 21.85 1.79 -6.70
N THR A 103 23.01 1.20 -6.45
CA THR A 103 24.31 1.77 -6.83
C THR A 103 25.22 0.62 -7.27
N PRO A 104 26.23 0.91 -8.12
CA PRO A 104 26.74 0.02 -9.17
C PRO A 104 27.44 -1.26 -8.70
#